data_AF-A0A356VZT1-F1
#
_entry.id   AF-A0A356VZT1-F1
#
_cell.length_a   1.000
_cell.length_b   1.000
_cell.length_c   1.000
_cell.angle_alpha   90.00
_cell.angle_beta   90.00
_cell.angle_gamma   90.00
#
_symmetry.space_group_name_H-M   'P 1'
#
loop_
_entity.id
_entity.type
_entity.pdbx_description
1 polymer ?
#
loop_
_entity_poly.entity_id
_entity_poly.type
_entity_poly.pdbx_seq_one_letter_code
_entity_poly.pdbx_strand_id
1 'polypeptide(L)'
;SVEFCAGLGAEHVSAYLLQIEPRTVYWARRKELRLPGEDEAARLYLLACSELERRGYRQYEISNFARPGFESRHNLNYWRCGEYLGLGPSAHSFLNGRRFHFPRGMAAFLNGEPPVQDGPGGGFEEYAMLKLRLAEGLSDAACRARFGRPVPERVMRAARRYEPHGLTSCRPGGFRLTPRGFLLSDALTPELLF
;
A
#
# COMPACT_ATOMS: atom_id res chain seq x y z
N SER A 1 -2.87 17.57 13.92
CA SER A 1 -4.20 16.95 13.77
C SER A 1 -4.65 17.08 12.31
N VAL A 2 -5.68 16.35 11.87
CA VAL A 2 -6.23 16.49 10.51
C VAL A 2 -6.66 17.94 10.23
N GLU A 3 -7.28 18.60 11.22
CA GLU A 3 -7.67 20.00 11.12
C GLU A 3 -6.48 20.92 10.86
N PHE A 4 -5.38 20.73 11.58
CA PHE A 4 -4.16 21.51 11.39
C PHE A 4 -3.60 21.36 9.98
N CYS A 5 -3.48 20.11 9.47
CA CYS A 5 -3.01 19.88 8.10
C CYS A 5 -3.90 20.55 7.05
N ALA A 6 -5.23 20.46 7.23
CA ALA A 6 -6.19 21.10 6.34
C ALA A 6 -6.12 22.64 6.42
N GLY A 7 -5.94 23.20 7.63
CA GLY A 7 -5.78 24.64 7.85
C GLY A 7 -4.51 25.22 7.22
N LEU A 8 -3.47 24.40 7.07
CA LEU A 8 -2.25 24.76 6.32
C LEU A 8 -2.39 24.62 4.80
N GLY A 9 -3.53 24.13 4.30
CA GLY A 9 -3.74 23.94 2.86
C GLY A 9 -2.99 22.76 2.27
N ALA A 10 -2.61 21.75 3.07
CA ALA A 10 -1.97 20.54 2.54
C ALA A 10 -2.87 19.86 1.50
N GLU A 11 -2.34 19.48 0.34
CA GLU A 11 -3.14 18.82 -0.72
C GLU A 11 -3.06 17.30 -0.64
N HIS A 12 -2.03 16.80 0.04
CA HIS A 12 -1.74 15.39 0.27
C HIS A 12 -1.34 15.19 1.74
N VAL A 13 -1.87 14.12 2.33
CA VAL A 13 -1.61 13.73 3.73
C VAL A 13 -1.26 12.25 3.78
N SER A 14 -0.07 11.96 4.29
CA SER A 14 0.35 10.61 4.68
C SER A 14 0.04 10.37 6.15
N ALA A 15 -0.72 9.34 6.46
CA ALA A 15 -1.07 8.94 7.83
C ALA A 15 -0.74 7.44 8.04
N TYR A 16 0.31 7.19 8.81
CA TYR A 16 0.80 5.84 9.10
C TYR A 16 0.39 5.40 10.51
N LEU A 17 0.04 4.13 10.65
CA LEU A 17 0.05 3.46 11.95
C LEU A 17 1.50 3.27 12.38
N LEU A 18 1.88 3.84 13.51
CA LEU A 18 3.26 3.81 13.99
C LEU A 18 3.66 2.38 14.36
N GLN A 19 4.67 1.86 13.69
CA GLN A 19 5.35 0.62 14.04
C GLN A 19 6.73 0.92 14.62
N ILE A 20 7.04 0.35 15.78
CA ILE A 20 8.34 0.54 16.45
C ILE A 20 9.30 -0.55 15.98
N GLU A 21 10.17 -0.19 15.04
CA GLU A 21 11.13 -1.13 14.46
C GLU A 21 12.32 -1.42 15.38
N PRO A 22 12.77 -2.69 15.50
CA PRO A 22 13.99 -3.03 16.21
C PRO A 22 15.20 -2.24 15.71
N ARG A 23 16.13 -1.92 16.63
CA ARG A 23 17.38 -1.15 16.35
C ARG A 23 17.15 0.31 15.96
N THR A 24 15.97 0.87 16.21
CA THR A 24 15.72 2.32 16.11
C THR A 24 15.84 3.02 17.46
N VAL A 25 15.99 4.34 17.44
CA VAL A 25 15.94 5.18 18.65
C VAL A 25 14.60 5.00 19.38
N TYR A 26 13.50 4.89 18.64
CA TYR A 26 12.17 4.63 19.21
C TYR A 26 12.10 3.28 19.93
N TRP A 27 12.74 2.23 19.39
CA TRP A 27 12.82 0.94 20.06
C TRP A 27 13.61 1.00 21.37
N ALA A 28 14.74 1.70 21.38
CA ALA A 28 15.53 1.89 22.60
C ALA A 28 14.71 2.56 23.71
N ARG A 29 13.86 3.53 23.33
CA ARG A 29 13.02 4.33 24.26
C ARG A 29 11.61 3.80 24.44
N ARG A 30 11.25 2.64 23.90
CA ARG A 30 9.85 2.13 23.86
C ARG A 30 9.15 2.05 25.21
N LYS A 31 9.88 1.89 26.31
CA LYS A 31 9.32 1.88 27.68
C LYS A 31 8.89 3.26 28.17
N GLU A 32 9.43 4.33 27.60
CA GLU A 32 9.09 5.72 27.90
C GLU A 32 7.95 6.23 27.01
N LEU A 33 7.66 5.54 25.91
CA LEU A 33 6.63 5.95 24.95
C LEU A 33 5.25 5.58 25.49
N ARG A 34 4.35 6.56 25.53
CA ARG A 34 2.92 6.33 25.73
C ARG A 34 2.28 6.13 24.36
N LEU A 35 2.17 4.87 23.94
CA LEU A 35 1.57 4.50 22.66
C LEU A 35 0.13 4.02 22.88
N PRO A 36 -0.79 4.30 21.94
CA PRO A 36 -2.12 3.73 21.98
C PRO A 36 -2.04 2.20 21.88
N GLY A 37 -2.97 1.50 22.52
CA GLY A 37 -3.17 0.08 22.28
C GLY A 37 -3.69 -0.19 20.86
N GLU A 38 -3.71 -1.45 20.43
CA GLU A 38 -4.13 -1.83 19.06
C GLU A 38 -5.54 -1.34 18.72
N ASP A 39 -6.51 -1.53 19.63
CA ASP A 39 -7.88 -1.05 19.45
C ASP A 39 -7.98 0.47 19.32
N GLU A 40 -7.17 1.19 20.09
CA GLU A 40 -7.15 2.65 20.05
C GLU A 40 -6.49 3.14 18.75
N ALA A 41 -5.38 2.53 18.35
CA ALA A 41 -4.73 2.83 17.07
C ALA A 41 -5.67 2.58 15.88
N ALA A 42 -6.41 1.47 15.89
CA ALA A 42 -7.43 1.16 14.89
C ALA A 42 -8.54 2.23 14.86
N ARG A 43 -9.05 2.65 16.02
CA ARG A 43 -10.05 3.74 16.11
C ARG A 43 -9.50 5.06 15.58
N LEU A 44 -8.26 5.43 15.93
CA LEU A 44 -7.61 6.65 15.46
C LEU A 44 -7.43 6.66 13.94
N TYR A 45 -7.06 5.52 13.34
CA TYR A 45 -6.96 5.38 11.89
C TYR A 45 -8.32 5.56 11.21
N LEU A 46 -9.39 4.90 11.70
CA LEU A 46 -10.72 5.05 11.13
C LEU A 46 -11.27 6.47 11.29
N LEU A 47 -10.98 7.12 12.42
CA LEU A 47 -11.30 8.53 12.65
C LEU A 47 -10.53 9.45 11.68
N ALA A 48 -9.24 9.18 11.44
CA ALA A 48 -8.46 9.94 10.47
C ALA A 48 -9.04 9.79 9.06
N CYS A 49 -9.42 8.57 8.66
CA CYS A 49 -10.06 8.32 7.36
C CYS A 49 -11.35 9.15 7.20
N SER A 50 -12.25 9.10 8.17
CA SER A 50 -13.54 9.80 8.08
C SER A 50 -13.38 11.32 8.12
N GLU A 51 -12.48 11.85 8.95
CA GLU A 51 -12.27 13.29 9.07
C GLU A 51 -11.55 13.88 7.85
N LEU A 52 -10.61 13.13 7.26
CA LEU A 52 -9.98 13.52 5.99
C LEU A 52 -10.99 13.49 4.84
N GLU A 53 -11.84 12.46 4.75
CA GLU A 53 -12.90 12.40 3.74
C GLU A 53 -13.88 13.57 3.85
N ARG A 54 -14.31 13.91 5.07
CA ARG A 54 -15.20 15.05 5.34
C ARG A 54 -14.63 16.39 4.87
N ARG A 55 -13.30 16.49 4.77
CA ARG A 55 -12.56 17.69 4.32
C ARG A 55 -12.16 17.65 2.84
N GLY A 56 -12.59 16.62 2.10
CA GLY A 56 -12.38 16.48 0.67
C GLY A 56 -11.11 15.73 0.26
N TYR A 57 -10.43 15.06 1.19
CA TYR A 57 -9.32 14.16 0.86
C TYR A 57 -9.86 12.75 0.61
N ARG A 58 -9.45 12.12 -0.49
CA ARG A 58 -9.77 10.73 -0.79
C ARG A 58 -8.63 9.83 -0.35
N GLN A 59 -8.95 8.78 0.39
CA GLN A 59 -8.02 7.68 0.60
C GLN A 59 -7.83 6.95 -0.73
N TYR A 60 -6.69 7.14 -1.38
CA TYR A 60 -6.39 6.47 -2.65
C TYR A 60 -5.56 5.19 -2.44
N GLU A 61 -4.84 5.11 -1.32
CA GLU A 61 -4.11 3.92 -0.87
C GLU A 61 -4.06 3.84 0.66
N ILE A 62 -3.59 2.70 1.19
CA ILE A 62 -3.69 2.31 2.59
C ILE A 62 -3.28 3.39 3.61
N SER A 63 -2.26 4.21 3.33
CA SER A 63 -1.74 5.22 4.26
C SER A 63 -1.75 6.64 3.70
N ASN A 64 -2.30 6.87 2.51
CA ASN A 64 -2.24 8.18 1.87
C ASN A 64 -3.61 8.66 1.38
N PHE A 65 -3.80 9.96 1.61
CA PHE A 65 -5.02 10.70 1.33
C PHE A 65 -4.65 11.93 0.52
N ALA A 66 -5.44 12.25 -0.50
CA ALA A 66 -5.17 13.42 -1.33
C ALA A 66 -6.46 14.08 -1.77
N ARG A 67 -6.40 15.39 -2.02
CA ARG A 67 -7.41 16.04 -2.85
C ARG A 67 -7.36 15.42 -4.26
N PRO A 68 -8.49 15.33 -4.98
CA PRO A 68 -8.50 14.81 -6.34
C PRO A 68 -7.46 15.51 -7.21
N GLY A 69 -6.58 14.75 -7.86
CA GLY A 69 -5.50 15.27 -8.72
C GLY A 69 -4.14 15.45 -8.01
N PHE A 70 -4.09 15.30 -6.69
CA PHE A 70 -2.87 15.42 -5.88
C PHE A 70 -2.36 14.06 -5.37
N GLU A 71 -2.84 12.96 -5.93
CA GLU A 71 -2.34 11.63 -5.60
C GLU A 71 -0.88 11.46 -6.05
N SER A 72 -0.07 10.79 -5.22
CA SER A 72 1.32 10.50 -5.59
C SER A 72 1.39 9.60 -6.82
N ARG A 73 1.89 10.17 -7.93
CA ARG A 73 2.12 9.45 -9.18
C ARG A 73 3.04 8.25 -8.99
N HIS A 74 4.08 8.40 -8.17
CA HIS A 74 5.02 7.32 -7.88
C HIS A 74 4.35 6.17 -7.13
N ASN A 75 3.62 6.45 -6.04
CA ASN A 75 2.94 5.43 -5.25
C ASN A 75 1.89 4.71 -6.10
N LEU A 76 1.12 5.46 -6.90
CA LEU A 76 0.14 4.88 -7.82
C LEU A 76 0.82 3.96 -8.85
N ASN A 77 1.93 4.36 -9.46
CA ASN A 77 2.67 3.49 -10.39
C ASN A 77 3.14 2.21 -9.69
N TYR A 78 3.76 2.35 -8.52
CA TYR A 78 4.29 1.22 -7.75
C TYR A 78 3.19 0.22 -7.36
N TRP A 79 2.10 0.71 -6.77
CA TRP A 79 0.98 -0.14 -6.34
C TRP A 79 0.16 -0.71 -7.50
N ARG A 80 0.22 -0.10 -8.68
CA ARG A 80 -0.35 -0.68 -9.91
C ARG A 80 0.56 -1.73 -10.55
N CYS A 81 1.68 -2.08 -9.91
CA CYS A 81 2.72 -2.95 -10.46
C CYS A 81 3.21 -2.43 -11.83
N GLY A 82 3.37 -1.11 -11.92
CA GLY A 82 4.00 -0.44 -13.04
C GLY A 82 5.51 -0.47 -12.91
N GLU A 83 6.19 -0.39 -14.05
CA GLU A 83 7.66 -0.42 -14.09
C GLU A 83 8.25 0.90 -13.59
N TYR A 84 9.42 0.82 -12.96
CA TYR A 84 10.19 1.94 -12.46
C TYR A 84 11.67 1.58 -12.33
N LEU A 85 12.52 2.59 -12.51
CA LEU A 85 13.96 2.50 -12.29
C LEU A 85 14.32 3.30 -11.04
N GLY A 86 14.78 2.62 -10.00
CA GLY A 86 15.34 3.26 -8.81
C GLY A 86 16.81 3.58 -9.02
N LEU A 87 17.22 4.78 -8.59
CA LEU A 87 18.61 5.25 -8.66
C LEU A 87 19.09 5.65 -7.27
N GLY A 88 20.30 5.23 -6.93
CA GLY A 88 20.93 5.53 -5.64
C GLY A 88 21.23 4.29 -4.80
N PRO A 89 21.94 4.46 -3.68
CA PRO A 89 22.24 3.37 -2.77
C PRO A 89 20.98 2.65 -2.31
N SER A 90 20.98 1.32 -2.35
CA SER A 90 19.82 0.48 -1.96
C SER A 90 18.54 0.67 -2.79
N ALA A 91 18.57 1.41 -3.91
CA ALA A 91 17.38 1.64 -4.70
C ALA A 91 16.93 0.35 -5.41
N HIS A 92 15.64 0.02 -5.27
CA HIS A 92 15.01 -1.10 -5.98
C HIS A 92 14.45 -0.65 -7.33
N SER A 93 14.29 -1.60 -8.24
CA SER A 93 13.70 -1.39 -9.56
C SER A 93 12.81 -2.57 -9.95
N PHE A 94 11.82 -2.28 -10.80
CA PHE A 94 11.06 -3.29 -11.53
C PHE A 94 10.97 -2.82 -12.97
N LEU A 95 11.68 -3.48 -13.89
CA LEU A 95 11.80 -3.04 -15.28
C LEU A 95 11.98 -4.25 -16.20
N ASN A 96 11.32 -4.25 -17.35
CA ASN A 96 11.28 -5.35 -18.30
C ASN A 96 10.93 -6.70 -17.66
N GLY A 97 9.94 -6.71 -16.76
CA GLY A 97 9.50 -7.92 -16.06
C GLY A 97 10.48 -8.50 -15.04
N ARG A 98 11.53 -7.74 -14.62
CA ARG A 98 12.54 -8.20 -13.66
C ARG A 98 12.70 -7.23 -12.50
N ARG A 99 12.95 -7.78 -11.32
CA ARG A 99 13.35 -7.01 -10.14
C ARG A 99 14.87 -7.05 -9.96
N PHE A 100 15.41 -5.91 -9.56
CA PHE A 100 16.81 -5.75 -9.18
C PHE A 100 16.96 -4.58 -8.24
N HIS A 101 18.07 -4.51 -7.53
CA HIS A 101 18.36 -3.41 -6.63
C HIS A 101 19.85 -3.06 -6.64
N PHE A 102 20.17 -1.82 -6.28
CA PHE A 102 21.56 -1.41 -6.07
C PHE A 102 22.05 -1.91 -4.70
N PRO A 103 23.36 -2.21 -4.57
CA PRO A 103 23.95 -2.56 -3.28
C PRO A 103 23.73 -1.47 -2.21
N ARG A 104 23.80 -1.90 -0.95
CA ARG A 104 23.67 -0.99 0.19
C ARG A 104 24.93 -0.15 0.38
N GLY A 105 24.73 1.08 0.86
CA GLY A 105 25.82 1.97 1.25
C GLY A 105 26.36 2.85 0.12
N MET A 106 26.90 3.99 0.50
CA MET A 106 27.37 5.01 -0.44
C MET A 106 28.60 4.55 -1.23
N ALA A 107 29.53 3.83 -0.58
CA ALA A 107 30.77 3.39 -1.22
C ALA A 107 30.52 2.50 -2.44
N ALA A 108 29.66 1.48 -2.31
CA ALA A 108 29.29 0.60 -3.40
C ALA A 108 28.65 1.35 -4.58
N PHE A 109 27.77 2.32 -4.26
CA PHE A 109 27.14 3.16 -5.28
C PHE A 109 28.16 4.06 -6.01
N LEU A 110 29.07 4.71 -5.27
CA LEU A 110 30.11 5.57 -5.83
C LEU A 110 31.15 4.79 -6.65
N ASN A 111 31.42 3.55 -6.28
CA ASN A 111 32.29 2.64 -7.03
C ASN A 111 31.63 2.08 -8.30
N GLY A 112 30.36 2.41 -8.56
CA GLY A 112 29.64 1.93 -9.74
C GLY A 112 29.37 0.42 -9.70
N GLU A 113 29.20 -0.16 -8.51
CA GLU A 113 28.87 -1.57 -8.39
C GLU A 113 27.55 -1.88 -9.12
N PRO A 114 27.50 -3.00 -9.89
CA PRO A 114 26.33 -3.33 -10.69
C PRO A 114 25.13 -3.69 -9.80
N PRO A 115 23.89 -3.56 -10.34
CA PRO A 115 22.70 -3.98 -9.61
C PRO A 115 22.66 -5.49 -9.39
N VAL A 116 22.13 -5.89 -8.25
CA VAL A 116 21.87 -7.29 -7.88
C VAL A 116 20.50 -7.70 -8.41
N GLN A 117 20.44 -8.84 -9.10
CA GLN A 117 19.19 -9.39 -9.64
C GLN A 117 18.36 -10.04 -8.53
N ASP A 118 17.05 -9.77 -8.53
CA ASP A 118 16.08 -10.20 -7.50
C ASP A 118 14.91 -10.99 -8.12
N GLY A 119 15.16 -11.62 -9.27
CA GLY A 119 14.20 -12.51 -9.93
C GLY A 119 13.17 -11.83 -10.84
N PRO A 120 12.19 -12.61 -11.35
CA PRO A 120 11.10 -12.10 -12.16
C PRO A 120 10.11 -11.29 -11.31
N GLY A 121 9.40 -10.37 -11.94
CA GLY A 121 8.30 -9.63 -11.32
C GLY A 121 7.11 -9.47 -12.25
N GLY A 122 6.03 -8.91 -11.72
CA GLY A 122 4.80 -8.62 -12.46
C GLY A 122 3.80 -9.76 -12.54
N GLY A 123 4.03 -10.86 -11.80
CA GLY A 123 3.09 -11.99 -11.69
C GLY A 123 1.74 -11.58 -11.10
N PHE A 124 0.72 -12.45 -11.22
CA PHE A 124 -0.62 -12.12 -10.73
C PHE A 124 -0.66 -11.92 -9.22
N GLU A 125 -0.01 -12.81 -8.46
CA GLU A 125 0.01 -12.77 -6.99
C GLU A 125 0.66 -11.48 -6.48
N GLU A 126 1.79 -11.09 -7.08
CA GLU A 126 2.47 -9.84 -6.78
C GLU A 126 1.64 -8.61 -7.19
N TYR A 127 1.10 -8.61 -8.41
CA TYR A 127 0.19 -7.56 -8.86
C TYR A 127 -0.98 -7.41 -7.89
N ALA A 128 -1.59 -8.52 -7.47
CA ALA A 128 -2.72 -8.51 -6.56
C ALA A 128 -2.35 -7.98 -5.17
N MET A 129 -1.25 -8.46 -4.60
CA MET A 129 -0.72 -7.96 -3.33
C MET A 129 -0.45 -6.44 -3.36
N LEU A 130 0.17 -5.93 -4.42
CA LEU A 130 0.44 -4.50 -4.57
C LEU A 130 -0.86 -3.70 -4.79
N LYS A 131 -1.73 -4.19 -5.67
CA LYS A 131 -2.95 -3.51 -6.09
C LYS A 131 -3.98 -3.42 -4.96
N LEU A 132 -4.03 -4.42 -4.07
CA LEU A 132 -4.92 -4.42 -2.91
C LEU A 132 -4.58 -3.35 -1.87
N ARG A 133 -3.42 -2.68 -1.98
CA ARG A 133 -3.09 -1.49 -1.17
C ARG A 133 -3.79 -0.22 -1.67
N LEU A 134 -4.34 -0.23 -2.89
CA LEU A 134 -5.11 0.88 -3.45
C LEU A 134 -6.60 0.74 -3.13
N ALA A 135 -7.26 1.88 -2.89
CA ALA A 135 -8.70 1.92 -2.67
C ALA A 135 -9.51 1.52 -3.92
N GLU A 136 -8.88 1.52 -5.12
CA GLU A 136 -9.51 1.00 -6.35
C GLU A 136 -9.58 -0.54 -6.38
N GLY A 137 -8.70 -1.24 -5.64
CA GLY A 137 -8.67 -2.69 -5.55
C GLY A 137 -8.43 -3.42 -6.88
N LEU A 138 -8.92 -4.65 -6.96
CA LEU A 138 -8.83 -5.51 -8.13
C LEU A 138 -10.08 -5.41 -9.01
N SER A 139 -9.87 -5.47 -10.33
CA SER A 139 -10.95 -5.54 -11.31
C SER A 139 -10.62 -6.48 -12.46
N ASP A 140 -11.66 -7.14 -12.98
CA ASP A 140 -11.61 -8.01 -14.15
C ASP A 140 -11.09 -7.28 -15.37
N ALA A 141 -11.50 -6.02 -15.57
CA ALA A 141 -11.03 -5.21 -16.67
C ALA A 141 -9.50 -5.06 -16.63
N ALA A 142 -8.94 -4.69 -15.47
CA ALA A 142 -7.50 -4.53 -15.30
C ALA A 142 -6.76 -5.87 -15.41
N CYS A 143 -7.31 -6.95 -14.84
CA CYS A 143 -6.72 -8.28 -14.95
C CYS A 143 -6.74 -8.80 -16.39
N ARG A 144 -7.82 -8.58 -17.15
CA ARG A 144 -7.92 -8.99 -18.56
C ARG A 144 -6.92 -8.22 -19.42
N ALA A 145 -6.81 -6.91 -19.22
CA ALA A 145 -5.84 -6.09 -19.93
C ALA A 145 -4.39 -6.55 -19.70
N ARG A 146 -4.06 -6.99 -18.47
CA ARG A 146 -2.69 -7.36 -18.10
C ARG A 146 -2.35 -8.85 -18.32
N PHE A 147 -3.30 -9.74 -18.04
CA PHE A 147 -3.07 -11.19 -17.97
C PHE A 147 -3.94 -12.01 -18.93
N GLY A 148 -4.79 -11.36 -19.73
CA GLY A 148 -5.73 -12.03 -20.64
C GLY A 148 -6.89 -12.75 -19.95
N ARG A 149 -6.99 -12.65 -18.62
CA ARG A 149 -8.00 -13.35 -17.79
C ARG A 149 -8.56 -12.45 -16.68
N PRO A 150 -9.81 -12.66 -16.22
CA PRO A 150 -10.39 -11.89 -15.12
C PRO A 150 -9.69 -12.18 -13.78
N VAL A 151 -10.15 -11.53 -12.70
CA VAL A 151 -9.75 -11.90 -11.34
C VAL A 151 -10.09 -13.40 -11.14
N PRO A 152 -9.17 -14.24 -10.63
CA PRO A 152 -9.46 -15.65 -10.42
C PRO A 152 -10.66 -15.85 -9.48
N GLU A 153 -11.58 -16.76 -9.84
CA GLU A 153 -12.80 -16.99 -9.05
C GLU A 153 -12.49 -17.40 -7.60
N ARG A 154 -11.36 -18.08 -7.34
CA ARG A 154 -10.91 -18.39 -5.97
C ARG A 154 -10.71 -17.12 -5.13
N VAL A 155 -10.12 -16.08 -5.72
CA VAL A 155 -9.82 -14.80 -5.06
C VAL A 155 -11.12 -14.02 -4.86
N MET A 156 -12.00 -14.00 -5.87
CA MET A 156 -13.32 -13.38 -5.75
C MET A 156 -14.17 -14.06 -4.66
N ARG A 157 -14.15 -15.39 -4.59
CA ARG A 157 -14.83 -16.16 -3.53
C ARG A 157 -14.26 -15.84 -2.16
N ALA A 158 -12.93 -15.78 -2.03
CA ALA A 158 -12.28 -15.40 -0.78
C ALA A 158 -12.70 -13.98 -0.36
N ALA A 159 -12.71 -13.03 -1.29
CA ALA A 159 -13.17 -11.66 -1.03
C ALA A 159 -14.63 -11.61 -0.54
N ARG A 160 -15.55 -12.38 -1.15
CA ARG A 160 -16.95 -12.46 -0.73
C ARG A 160 -17.13 -13.00 0.69
N ARG A 161 -16.23 -13.87 1.19
CA ARG A 161 -16.27 -14.34 2.59
C ARG A 161 -16.09 -13.21 3.59
N TYR A 162 -15.31 -12.19 3.23
CA TYR A 162 -14.97 -11.07 4.12
C TYR A 162 -15.88 -9.83 3.96
N GLU A 163 -16.77 -9.85 2.97
CA GLU A 163 -17.70 -8.74 2.69
C GLU A 163 -18.75 -8.55 3.80
N PRO A 164 -19.38 -9.61 4.37
CA PRO A 164 -20.30 -9.46 5.51
C PRO A 164 -19.64 -8.86 6.76
N HIS A 165 -18.32 -9.00 6.89
CA HIS A 165 -17.54 -8.42 7.98
C HIS A 165 -17.11 -6.97 7.70
N GLY A 166 -17.44 -6.45 6.51
CA GLY A 166 -17.10 -5.09 6.08
C GLY A 166 -15.62 -4.88 5.83
N LEU A 167 -14.84 -5.94 5.59
CA LEU A 167 -13.40 -5.85 5.30
C LEU A 167 -13.13 -5.71 3.79
N THR A 168 -13.97 -6.32 2.97
CA THR A 168 -13.97 -6.16 1.51
C THR A 168 -15.27 -5.50 1.06
N SER A 169 -15.24 -4.90 -0.13
CA SER A 169 -16.42 -4.47 -0.87
C SER A 169 -16.36 -5.09 -2.26
N CYS A 170 -17.23 -6.05 -2.52
CA CYS A 170 -17.31 -6.73 -3.81
C CYS A 170 -18.23 -5.95 -4.75
N ARG A 171 -17.89 -5.97 -6.03
CA ARG A 171 -18.62 -5.29 -7.10
C ARG A 171 -18.69 -6.24 -8.31
N PRO A 172 -19.60 -6.03 -9.26
CA PRO A 172 -19.53 -6.73 -10.53
C PRO A 172 -18.13 -6.57 -11.15
N GLY A 173 -17.45 -7.69 -11.37
CA GLY A 173 -16.12 -7.72 -11.98
C GLY A 173 -14.98 -7.19 -11.10
N GLY A 174 -15.05 -7.24 -9.77
CA GLY A 174 -13.92 -6.88 -8.91
C GLY A 174 -14.23 -6.73 -7.43
N PHE A 175 -13.22 -6.37 -6.64
CA PHE A 175 -13.38 -6.04 -5.23
C PHE A 175 -12.26 -5.14 -4.73
N ARG A 176 -12.45 -4.51 -3.58
CA ARG A 176 -11.44 -3.72 -2.88
C ARG A 176 -11.49 -3.97 -1.38
N LEU A 177 -10.43 -3.57 -0.67
CA LEU A 177 -10.46 -3.44 0.78
C LEU A 177 -11.24 -2.18 1.16
N THR A 178 -11.97 -2.25 2.28
CA THR A 178 -12.54 -1.06 2.95
C THR A 178 -11.47 -0.44 3.87
N PRO A 179 -11.71 0.74 4.48
CA PRO A 179 -10.83 1.24 5.54
C PRO A 179 -10.62 0.23 6.67
N ARG A 180 -11.64 -0.57 7.04
CA ARG A 180 -11.50 -1.65 8.02
C ARG A 180 -10.67 -2.82 7.48
N GLY A 181 -10.81 -3.15 6.19
CA GLY A 181 -9.97 -4.15 5.53
C GLY A 181 -8.50 -3.75 5.47
N PHE A 182 -8.21 -2.47 5.27
CA PHE A 182 -6.84 -1.94 5.29
C PHE A 182 -6.13 -2.12 6.63
N LEU A 183 -6.83 -2.01 7.76
CA LEU A 183 -6.26 -2.30 9.09
C LEU A 183 -5.72 -3.73 9.21
N LEU A 184 -6.30 -4.66 8.44
CA LEU A 184 -5.98 -6.08 8.45
C LEU A 184 -5.33 -6.53 7.15
N SER A 185 -4.80 -5.61 6.33
CA SER A 185 -4.34 -5.93 4.97
C SER A 185 -3.30 -7.04 4.95
N ASP A 186 -2.39 -7.04 5.92
CA ASP A 186 -1.27 -7.98 5.97
C ASP A 186 -1.74 -9.40 6.28
N ALA A 187 -2.78 -9.54 7.11
CA ALA A 187 -3.42 -10.82 7.41
C ALA A 187 -4.42 -11.24 6.32
N LEU A 188 -5.14 -10.30 5.70
CA LEU A 188 -6.14 -10.60 4.67
C LEU A 188 -5.51 -10.95 3.33
N THR A 189 -4.39 -10.34 2.96
CA THR A 189 -3.77 -10.57 1.65
C THR A 189 -3.47 -12.05 1.39
N PRO A 190 -2.80 -12.81 2.29
CA PRO A 190 -2.59 -14.23 2.06
C PRO A 190 -3.90 -15.02 1.98
N GLU A 191 -4.86 -14.76 2.87
CA GLU A 191 -6.20 -15.41 2.88
C GLU A 191 -7.04 -15.15 1.61
N LEU A 192 -6.75 -14.05 0.91
CA LEU A 192 -7.40 -13.70 -0.34
C LEU A 192 -6.73 -14.37 -1.55
N LEU A 193 -5.42 -14.60 -1.50
CA LEU A 193 -4.63 -15.00 -2.67
C LEU A 193 -4.28 -16.50 -2.71
N PHE A 194 -4.18 -17.14 -1.54
CA PHE A 194 -3.73 -18.52 -1.34
C PHE A 194 -4.80 -19.36 -0.62
#